data_AF-A0AAD9LAK6-F1
#
_entry.id   AF-A0AAD9LAK6-F1
#
_cell.length_a   1.000
_cell.length_b   1.000
_cell.length_c   1.000
_cell.angle_alpha   90.00
_cell.angle_beta   90.00
_cell.angle_gamma   90.00
#
_symmetry.space_group_name_H-M   'P 1'
#
loop_
_entity.id
_entity.type
_entity.pdbx_description
1 polymer ?
#
loop_
_entity_poly.entity_id
_entity_poly.type
_entity_poly.pdbx_seq_one_letter_code
_entity_poly.pdbx_strand_id
1 'polypeptide(L)'
;MTDGELPLGLQDFDFPQSLEDIEFCVTNLRSLPEDLDFKWPQYASIYLEVSEFVEVPSSLIRLAPYDLSMSMNPISTIPKELFESESVVFLSFGGTLISELPVNVAGLASSLYGINLSNTNISFFWSWIDPLVLPPATAPPITAGNTPYCYDLQRIFENMSGVLSFPHVSLGNEASILTNTSTSNWHNLKNAVSCEVEISTYYPLEFEDEYSMLN
;
A
#
# COMPACT_ATOMS: atom_id res chain seq x y z
N MET A 1 -17.05 14.52 9.17
CA MET A 1 -16.85 14.35 10.62
C MET A 1 -16.57 15.70 11.27
N THR A 2 -17.02 15.88 12.52
CA THR A 2 -16.73 17.11 13.30
C THR A 2 -15.23 17.19 13.54
N ASP A 3 -14.63 18.33 13.22
CA ASP A 3 -13.19 18.62 13.40
C ASP A 3 -12.20 17.63 12.74
N GLY A 4 -12.68 16.74 11.85
CA GLY A 4 -11.85 15.72 11.21
C GLY A 4 -11.47 14.56 12.15
N GLU A 5 -12.23 14.35 13.21
CA GLU A 5 -12.03 13.30 14.20
C GLU A 5 -13.07 12.19 14.10
N LEU A 6 -12.68 10.99 14.51
CA LEU A 6 -13.58 9.84 14.59
C LEU A 6 -14.75 10.15 15.55
N PRO A 7 -16.02 9.88 15.20
CA PRO A 7 -17.15 10.12 16.10
C PRO A 7 -17.00 9.40 17.45
N LEU A 8 -17.40 10.04 18.56
CA LEU A 8 -17.20 9.51 19.92
C LEU A 8 -17.76 8.09 20.13
N GLY A 9 -18.89 7.75 19.51
CA GLY A 9 -19.47 6.40 19.62
C GLY A 9 -18.60 5.31 18.96
N LEU A 10 -17.74 5.68 18.00
CA LEU A 10 -16.78 4.77 17.36
C LEU A 10 -15.44 4.72 18.12
N GLN A 11 -15.32 5.49 19.22
CA GLN A 11 -14.17 5.47 20.13
C GLN A 11 -14.51 4.78 21.47
N ASP A 12 -15.67 4.12 21.59
CA ASP A 12 -16.07 3.44 22.81
C ASP A 12 -15.25 2.15 23.03
N PHE A 13 -15.06 1.77 24.28
CA PHE A 13 -14.44 0.48 24.64
C PHE A 13 -15.38 -0.70 24.39
N ASP A 14 -16.69 -0.46 24.21
CA ASP A 14 -17.67 -1.48 23.83
C ASP A 14 -17.76 -1.74 22.31
N PHE A 15 -16.90 -1.09 21.51
CA PHE A 15 -16.91 -1.20 20.06
C PHE A 15 -16.93 -2.68 19.61
N PRO A 16 -17.77 -3.07 18.63
CA PRO A 16 -17.98 -4.48 18.30
C PRO A 16 -16.70 -5.20 17.88
N GLN A 17 -16.25 -6.14 18.72
CA GLN A 17 -15.01 -6.90 18.49
C GLN A 17 -15.14 -7.99 17.41
N SER A 18 -16.35 -8.21 16.90
CA SER A 18 -16.62 -9.15 15.80
C SER A 18 -16.71 -8.45 14.44
N LEU A 19 -16.45 -7.14 14.38
CA LEU A 19 -16.47 -6.40 13.12
C LEU A 19 -15.18 -6.72 12.37
N GLU A 20 -15.30 -7.34 11.19
CA GLU A 20 -14.15 -7.77 10.39
C GLU A 20 -13.75 -6.72 9.36
N ASP A 21 -14.69 -5.88 8.95
CA ASP A 21 -14.55 -4.93 7.84
C ASP A 21 -14.98 -3.52 8.33
N ILE A 22 -14.08 -2.53 8.21
CA ILE A 22 -14.26 -1.16 8.72
C ILE A 22 -13.84 -0.14 7.65
N GLU A 23 -14.81 0.55 7.07
CA GLU A 23 -14.57 1.48 5.97
C GLU A 23 -15.01 2.92 6.27
N PHE A 24 -14.07 3.85 6.10
CA PHE A 24 -14.31 5.28 6.05
C PHE A 24 -13.73 5.83 4.75
N CYS A 25 -14.60 6.00 3.76
CA CYS A 25 -14.23 6.48 2.45
C CYS A 25 -14.86 7.87 2.20
N VAL A 26 -14.13 8.74 1.52
CA VAL A 26 -14.60 10.09 1.14
C VAL A 26 -15.02 10.89 2.38
N THR A 27 -14.07 11.08 3.30
CA THR A 27 -14.30 11.79 4.56
C THR A 27 -13.31 12.95 4.73
N ASN A 28 -13.48 13.74 5.79
CA ASN A 28 -12.49 14.74 6.22
C ASN A 28 -11.67 14.27 7.44
N LEU A 29 -11.64 12.95 7.70
CA LEU A 29 -10.91 12.36 8.82
C LEU A 29 -9.41 12.57 8.61
N ARG A 30 -8.71 13.07 9.62
CA ARG A 30 -7.27 13.40 9.54
C ARG A 30 -6.42 12.77 10.63
N SER A 31 -7.06 12.20 11.66
CA SER A 31 -6.40 11.60 12.81
C SER A 31 -7.28 10.52 13.43
N LEU A 32 -6.64 9.53 14.06
CA LEU A 32 -7.30 8.55 14.91
C LEU A 32 -6.88 8.78 16.37
N PRO A 33 -7.71 8.39 17.36
CA PRO A 33 -7.31 8.35 18.76
C PRO A 33 -6.03 7.52 18.96
N GLU A 34 -5.17 7.97 19.86
CA GLU A 34 -3.93 7.27 20.19
C GLU A 34 -4.17 5.96 20.95
N ASP A 35 -5.37 5.70 21.43
CA ASP A 35 -5.75 4.47 22.12
C ASP A 35 -6.71 3.59 21.29
N LEU A 36 -6.81 3.83 19.98
CA LEU A 36 -7.70 3.08 19.08
C LEU A 36 -7.41 1.57 19.11
N ASP A 37 -6.16 1.19 19.29
CA ASP A 37 -5.70 -0.20 19.38
C ASP A 37 -6.28 -0.98 20.57
N PHE A 38 -6.81 -0.29 21.59
CA PHE A 38 -7.52 -0.91 22.70
C PHE A 38 -9.04 -1.01 22.49
N LYS A 39 -9.55 -0.39 21.41
CA LYS A 39 -10.98 -0.20 21.16
C LYS A 39 -11.45 -1.00 19.96
N TRP A 40 -10.73 -0.92 18.84
CA TRP A 40 -11.11 -1.62 17.61
C TRP A 40 -10.60 -3.07 17.58
N PRO A 41 -11.28 -3.95 16.83
CA PRO A 41 -10.83 -5.33 16.67
C PRO A 41 -9.49 -5.38 15.93
N GLN A 42 -8.54 -6.15 16.49
CA GLN A 42 -7.30 -6.49 15.78
C GLN A 42 -7.60 -7.38 14.57
N TYR A 43 -6.72 -7.34 13.56
CA TYR A 43 -6.84 -8.14 12.33
C TYR A 43 -8.10 -7.86 11.48
N ALA A 44 -8.80 -6.75 11.72
CA ALA A 44 -9.84 -6.29 10.80
C ALA A 44 -9.22 -5.79 9.48
N SER A 45 -10.01 -5.86 8.41
CA SER A 45 -9.82 -5.09 7.18
C SER A 45 -10.22 -3.64 7.46
N ILE A 46 -9.31 -2.70 7.24
CA ILE A 46 -9.53 -1.28 7.56
C ILE A 46 -9.21 -0.43 6.35
N TYR A 47 -10.21 0.26 5.82
CA TYR A 47 -10.07 1.18 4.68
C TYR A 47 -10.38 2.61 5.11
N LEU A 48 -9.36 3.46 5.14
CA LEU A 48 -9.46 4.88 5.46
C LEU A 48 -9.09 5.70 4.22
N GLU A 49 -9.91 5.62 3.18
CA GLU A 49 -9.59 6.11 1.83
C GLU A 49 -10.17 7.50 1.57
N VAL A 50 -9.55 8.25 0.65
CA VAL A 50 -10.03 9.58 0.22
C VAL A 50 -10.36 10.47 1.43
N SER A 51 -9.38 10.60 2.32
CA SER A 51 -9.49 11.35 3.58
C SER A 51 -8.36 12.39 3.67
N GLU A 52 -8.06 12.91 4.86
CA GLU A 52 -7.09 14.00 5.07
C GLU A 52 -5.87 13.56 5.90
N PHE A 53 -5.56 12.26 5.94
CA PHE A 53 -4.39 11.76 6.68
C PHE A 53 -3.08 12.17 5.99
N VAL A 54 -2.19 12.83 6.73
CA VAL A 54 -0.84 13.18 6.23
C VAL A 54 0.22 12.15 6.63
N GLU A 55 -0.11 11.27 7.56
CA GLU A 55 0.73 10.18 8.05
C GLU A 55 -0.14 8.98 8.45
N VAL A 56 0.47 7.80 8.57
CA VAL A 56 -0.19 6.61 9.11
C VAL A 56 -0.24 6.74 10.64
N PRO A 57 -1.42 6.70 11.28
CA PRO A 57 -1.53 6.80 12.74
C PRO A 57 -0.83 5.66 13.46
N SER A 58 -0.12 5.97 14.56
CA SER A 58 0.63 4.96 15.31
C SER A 58 -0.26 3.89 15.97
N SER A 59 -1.48 4.29 16.37
CA SER A 59 -2.49 3.37 16.88
C SER A 59 -2.94 2.35 15.84
N LEU A 60 -2.96 2.71 14.55
CA LEU A 60 -3.29 1.79 13.46
C LEU A 60 -2.20 0.72 13.25
N ILE A 61 -0.93 1.10 13.43
CA ILE A 61 0.20 0.15 13.40
C ILE A 61 0.07 -0.85 14.54
N ARG A 62 -0.22 -0.39 15.77
CA ARG A 62 -0.39 -1.25 16.94
C ARG A 62 -1.65 -2.12 16.89
N LEU A 63 -2.71 -1.63 16.26
CA LEU A 63 -3.95 -2.36 16.03
C LEU A 63 -3.72 -3.63 15.19
N ALA A 64 -2.65 -3.65 14.37
CA ALA A 64 -2.24 -4.78 13.57
C ALA A 64 -3.38 -5.25 12.61
N PRO A 65 -3.79 -4.41 11.65
CA PRO A 65 -4.82 -4.78 10.68
C PRO A 65 -4.38 -5.96 9.82
N TYR A 66 -5.35 -6.64 9.21
CA TYR A 66 -5.13 -7.73 8.26
C TYR A 66 -5.00 -7.19 6.83
N ASP A 67 -5.95 -6.36 6.40
CA ASP A 67 -5.92 -5.61 5.15
C ASP A 67 -6.01 -4.13 5.50
N LEU A 68 -5.14 -3.30 4.91
CA LEU A 68 -5.11 -1.87 5.18
C LEU A 68 -5.05 -1.09 3.87
N SER A 69 -6.08 -0.26 3.64
CA SER A 69 -6.02 0.79 2.63
C SER A 69 -6.03 2.17 3.26
N MET A 70 -5.03 2.96 2.90
CA MET A 70 -4.92 4.39 3.19
C MET A 70 -4.88 5.20 1.88
N SER A 71 -5.37 4.61 0.79
CA SER A 71 -5.30 5.18 -0.55
C SER A 71 -5.95 6.57 -0.64
N MET A 72 -5.42 7.39 -1.54
CA MET A 72 -5.92 8.74 -1.83
C MET A 72 -5.93 9.68 -0.62
N ASN A 73 -4.99 9.47 0.32
CA ASN A 73 -4.65 10.42 1.38
C ASN A 73 -3.34 11.16 1.05
N PRO A 74 -3.11 12.38 1.59
CA PRO A 74 -1.86 13.12 1.40
C PRO A 74 -0.67 12.56 2.20
N ILE A 75 -0.53 11.23 2.30
CA ILE A 75 0.55 10.53 3.00
C ILE A 75 1.81 10.54 2.14
N SER A 76 2.95 10.94 2.72
CA SER A 76 4.25 10.93 2.03
C SER A 76 5.17 9.78 2.40
N THR A 77 4.89 9.06 3.49
CA THR A 77 5.76 8.00 4.03
C THR A 77 4.94 6.85 4.61
N ILE A 78 5.37 5.61 4.37
CA ILE A 78 4.81 4.42 5.03
C ILE A 78 5.75 4.04 6.18
N PRO A 79 5.25 3.80 7.41
CA PRO A 79 6.05 3.23 8.49
C PRO A 79 6.56 1.83 8.13
N LYS A 80 7.83 1.54 8.42
CA LYS A 80 8.43 0.22 8.13
C LYS A 80 7.73 -0.91 8.90
N GLU A 81 7.15 -0.58 10.05
CA GLU A 81 6.48 -1.52 10.95
C GLU A 81 5.29 -2.21 10.27
N LEU A 82 4.66 -1.59 9.27
CA LEU A 82 3.62 -2.23 8.46
C LEU A 82 4.17 -3.36 7.58
N PHE A 83 5.43 -3.29 7.15
CA PHE A 83 6.10 -4.35 6.40
C PHE A 83 6.73 -5.43 7.31
N GLU A 84 6.91 -5.13 8.59
CA GLU A 84 7.47 -6.03 9.61
C GLU A 84 6.37 -6.78 10.39
N SER A 85 5.10 -6.46 10.17
CA SER A 85 3.96 -7.05 10.88
C SER A 85 3.46 -8.33 10.22
N GLU A 86 3.47 -9.45 10.96
CA GLU A 86 2.88 -10.74 10.52
C GLU A 86 1.33 -10.73 10.50
N SER A 87 0.69 -9.63 10.87
CA SER A 87 -0.76 -9.47 10.74
C SER A 87 -1.19 -9.09 9.33
N VAL A 88 -0.37 -8.26 8.66
CA VAL A 88 -0.74 -7.56 7.43
C VAL A 88 -0.53 -8.50 6.25
N VAL A 89 -1.57 -8.65 5.44
CA VAL A 89 -1.55 -9.43 4.20
C VAL A 89 -1.60 -8.52 2.97
N PHE A 90 -2.35 -7.43 3.03
CA PHE A 90 -2.46 -6.47 1.94
C PHE A 90 -2.30 -5.04 2.42
N LEU A 91 -1.60 -4.24 1.62
CA LEU A 91 -1.41 -2.81 1.82
C LEU A 91 -1.81 -2.05 0.56
N SER A 92 -2.62 -1.00 0.71
CA SER A 92 -2.98 -0.12 -0.40
C SER A 92 -2.72 1.34 -0.03
N PHE A 93 -1.79 1.95 -0.77
CA PHE A 93 -1.39 3.36 -0.65
C PHE A 93 -1.44 4.06 -2.01
N GLY A 94 -2.33 3.63 -2.89
CA GLY A 94 -2.49 4.21 -4.21
C GLY A 94 -2.91 5.68 -4.13
N GLY A 95 -2.44 6.51 -5.05
CA GLY A 95 -2.83 7.93 -5.12
C GLY A 95 -2.36 8.78 -3.93
N THR A 96 -1.35 8.33 -3.20
CA THR A 96 -0.70 9.08 -2.12
C THR A 96 0.53 9.85 -2.62
N LEU A 97 1.21 10.60 -1.74
CA LEU A 97 2.40 11.40 -2.05
C LEU A 97 3.72 10.62 -1.88
N ILE A 98 3.65 9.29 -1.77
CA ILE A 98 4.82 8.43 -1.56
C ILE A 98 5.76 8.52 -2.76
N SER A 99 7.05 8.75 -2.50
CA SER A 99 8.12 8.69 -3.50
C SER A 99 9.13 7.58 -3.26
N GLU A 100 9.17 7.03 -2.05
CA GLU A 100 10.06 5.94 -1.66
C GLU A 100 9.41 5.09 -0.58
N LEU A 101 9.70 3.77 -0.60
CA LEU A 101 9.44 2.89 0.53
C LEU A 101 10.55 3.06 1.59
N PRO A 102 10.34 2.61 2.84
CA PRO A 102 11.37 2.70 3.89
C PRO A 102 12.71 2.13 3.44
N VAL A 103 13.80 2.85 3.71
CA VAL A 103 15.16 2.41 3.35
C VAL A 103 15.51 1.06 3.98
N ASN A 104 15.05 0.83 5.22
CA ASN A 104 15.35 -0.38 5.98
C ASN A 104 14.08 -0.99 6.56
N VAL A 105 13.88 -2.27 6.25
CA VAL A 105 12.92 -3.19 6.87
C VAL A 105 13.75 -4.35 7.40
N ALA A 106 13.68 -4.63 8.71
CA ALA A 106 14.53 -5.62 9.36
C ALA A 106 14.24 -7.05 8.87
N GLY A 107 12.98 -7.32 8.54
CA GLY A 107 12.52 -8.53 7.89
C GLY A 107 11.14 -8.29 7.32
N LEU A 108 10.96 -8.60 6.03
CA LEU A 108 9.66 -8.55 5.40
C LEU A 108 8.77 -9.64 6.01
N ALA A 109 7.59 -9.26 6.48
CA ALA A 109 6.61 -10.15 7.05
C ALA A 109 6.25 -11.27 6.05
N SER A 110 6.16 -12.50 6.56
CA SER A 110 5.82 -13.66 5.74
C SER A 110 4.36 -13.69 5.31
N SER A 111 3.51 -12.95 6.02
CA SER A 111 2.09 -12.76 5.73
C SER A 111 1.83 -11.83 4.55
N LEU A 112 2.73 -10.88 4.26
CA LEU A 112 2.48 -9.86 3.24
C LEU A 112 2.41 -10.50 1.86
N TYR A 113 1.26 -10.38 1.23
CA TYR A 113 0.96 -10.97 -0.07
C TYR A 113 0.97 -9.93 -1.18
N GLY A 114 0.52 -8.70 -0.90
CA GLY A 114 0.40 -7.68 -1.94
C GLY A 114 0.51 -6.24 -1.45
N ILE A 115 0.99 -5.37 -2.33
CA ILE A 115 1.00 -3.92 -2.12
C ILE A 115 0.57 -3.16 -3.38
N ASN A 116 -0.33 -2.19 -3.20
CA ASN A 116 -0.71 -1.23 -4.23
C ASN A 116 -0.05 0.14 -3.97
N LEU A 117 0.73 0.59 -4.94
CA LEU A 117 1.44 1.87 -5.00
C LEU A 117 1.09 2.64 -6.29
N SER A 118 -0.02 2.29 -6.94
CA SER A 118 -0.45 2.96 -8.16
C SER A 118 -0.64 4.46 -7.94
N ASN A 119 -0.36 5.28 -8.95
CA ASN A 119 -0.50 6.75 -8.87
C ASN A 119 0.32 7.41 -7.75
N THR A 120 1.43 6.79 -7.34
CA THR A 120 2.44 7.39 -6.47
C THR A 120 3.64 7.88 -7.29
N ASN A 121 4.67 8.40 -6.62
CA ASN A 121 5.91 8.85 -7.26
C ASN A 121 7.07 7.84 -7.09
N ILE A 122 6.76 6.56 -6.86
CA ILE A 122 7.77 5.50 -6.73
C ILE A 122 8.54 5.31 -8.04
N SER A 123 9.87 5.35 -7.97
CA SER A 123 10.76 5.15 -9.13
C SER A 123 11.70 3.96 -9.00
N PHE A 124 11.79 3.33 -7.83
CA PHE A 124 12.64 2.17 -7.57
C PHE A 124 12.18 1.41 -6.32
N PHE A 125 12.78 0.25 -6.08
CA PHE A 125 12.53 -0.58 -4.90
C PHE A 125 13.84 -0.97 -4.21
N TRP A 126 13.80 -1.08 -2.88
CA TRP A 126 14.88 -1.56 -2.02
C TRP A 126 14.93 -3.09 -1.99
N SER A 127 16.12 -3.67 -1.81
CA SER A 127 16.33 -5.12 -1.84
C SER A 127 15.55 -5.91 -0.80
N TRP A 128 15.09 -5.28 0.29
CA TRP A 128 14.26 -5.96 1.29
C TRP A 128 12.90 -6.41 0.74
N ILE A 129 12.42 -5.85 -0.39
CA ILE A 129 11.16 -6.27 -1.02
C ILE A 129 11.31 -7.55 -1.84
N ASP A 130 12.54 -7.97 -2.16
CA ASP A 130 12.80 -9.12 -3.03
C ASP A 130 12.08 -10.41 -2.60
N PRO A 131 11.96 -10.75 -1.30
CA PRO A 131 11.23 -11.94 -0.88
C PRO A 131 9.74 -11.93 -1.27
N LEU A 132 9.13 -10.77 -1.52
CA LEU A 132 7.75 -10.66 -2.00
C LEU A 132 7.61 -11.14 -3.45
N VAL A 133 8.65 -10.95 -4.26
CA VAL A 133 8.59 -11.09 -5.73
C VAL A 133 9.31 -12.33 -6.28
N LEU A 134 10.12 -12.99 -5.46
CA LEU A 134 10.87 -14.19 -5.82
C LEU A 134 10.06 -15.51 -5.81
N PRO A 135 9.03 -15.71 -4.95
CA PRO A 135 8.17 -16.88 -5.03
C PRO A 135 7.29 -16.85 -6.29
N PRO A 136 6.90 -18.02 -6.85
CA PRO A 136 5.90 -18.05 -7.90
C PRO A 136 4.54 -17.59 -7.34
N ALA A 137 4.21 -16.32 -7.57
CA ALA A 137 2.89 -15.77 -7.30
C ALA A 137 1.96 -16.03 -8.48
N THR A 138 0.66 -16.23 -8.22
CA THR A 138 -0.36 -16.40 -9.27
C THR A 138 -0.70 -15.08 -9.97
N ALA A 139 -0.36 -13.95 -9.35
CA ALA A 139 -0.51 -12.60 -9.85
C ALA A 139 0.65 -11.73 -9.33
N PRO A 140 0.96 -10.59 -9.98
CA PRO A 140 1.97 -9.67 -9.48
C PRO A 140 1.64 -9.18 -8.07
N PRO A 141 2.55 -9.34 -7.09
CA PRO A 141 2.29 -8.90 -5.71
C PRO A 141 2.44 -7.38 -5.55
N ILE A 142 2.98 -6.67 -6.53
CA ILE A 142 3.09 -5.21 -6.50
C ILE A 142 2.27 -4.64 -7.64
N THR A 143 1.33 -3.74 -7.35
CA THR A 143 0.70 -2.88 -8.36
C THR A 143 1.31 -1.49 -8.26
N ALA A 144 1.84 -0.97 -9.36
CA ALA A 144 2.52 0.34 -9.41
C ALA A 144 2.17 1.11 -10.68
N GLY A 145 0.94 0.95 -11.20
CA GLY A 145 0.48 1.65 -12.39
C GLY A 145 0.62 3.17 -12.24
N ASN A 146 0.89 3.85 -13.35
CA ASN A 146 1.05 5.31 -13.38
C ASN A 146 2.16 5.88 -12.46
N THR A 147 3.23 5.10 -12.22
CA THR A 147 4.42 5.54 -11.46
C THR A 147 5.63 5.74 -12.38
N PRO A 148 6.64 6.54 -11.99
CA PRO A 148 7.93 6.61 -12.68
C PRO A 148 8.56 5.23 -12.92
N TYR A 149 8.49 4.31 -11.96
CA TYR A 149 9.02 2.95 -12.11
C TYR A 149 8.37 2.22 -13.30
N CYS A 150 7.04 2.27 -13.42
CA CYS A 150 6.34 1.60 -14.51
C CYS A 150 6.59 2.25 -15.88
N TYR A 151 6.77 3.57 -15.94
CA TYR A 151 7.19 4.22 -17.18
C TYR A 151 8.61 3.81 -17.59
N ASP A 152 9.53 3.69 -16.64
CA ASP A 152 10.87 3.17 -16.89
C ASP A 152 10.84 1.72 -17.37
N LEU A 153 10.06 0.88 -16.70
CA LEU A 153 9.91 -0.52 -17.05
C LEU A 153 9.36 -0.70 -18.48
N GLN A 154 8.36 0.10 -18.86
CA GLN A 154 7.84 0.12 -20.23
C GLN A 154 8.94 0.51 -21.23
N ARG A 155 9.69 1.58 -20.97
CA ARG A 155 10.82 2.01 -21.83
C ARG A 155 11.88 0.93 -21.98
N ILE A 156 12.18 0.18 -20.90
CA ILE A 156 13.15 -0.91 -20.91
C ILE A 156 12.69 -2.05 -21.82
N PHE A 157 11.40 -2.41 -21.80
CA PHE A 157 10.87 -3.47 -22.65
C PHE A 157 10.68 -3.05 -24.12
N GLU A 158 10.36 -1.79 -24.38
CA GLU A 158 10.20 -1.26 -25.74
C GLU A 158 11.55 -1.03 -26.44
N ASN A 159 12.55 -0.49 -25.74
CA ASN A 159 13.89 -0.32 -26.28
C ASN A 159 14.68 -1.63 -26.19
N MET A 160 14.55 -2.46 -27.23
CA MET A 160 15.33 -3.69 -27.47
C MET A 160 16.87 -3.51 -27.51
N SER A 161 17.42 -2.35 -27.13
CA SER A 161 18.84 -1.98 -27.22
C SER A 161 19.61 -1.99 -25.89
N GLY A 162 18.98 -2.27 -24.75
CA GLY A 162 19.68 -2.81 -23.56
C GLY A 162 20.64 -1.87 -22.78
N VAL A 163 20.56 -0.55 -22.95
CA VAL A 163 21.44 0.42 -22.24
C VAL A 163 20.69 1.33 -21.27
N LEU A 164 19.38 1.11 -21.04
CA LEU A 164 18.62 1.90 -20.07
C LEU A 164 18.74 1.27 -18.67
N SER A 165 19.25 2.06 -17.73
CA SER A 165 19.11 1.85 -16.30
C SER A 165 17.97 2.72 -15.77
N PHE A 166 17.39 2.35 -14.63
CA PHE A 166 16.53 3.26 -13.89
C PHE A 166 17.33 4.56 -13.62
N PRO A 167 16.94 5.71 -14.20
CA PRO A 167 17.60 6.97 -13.92
C PRO A 167 17.44 7.22 -12.41
N HIS A 168 18.52 7.63 -11.74
CA HIS A 168 18.59 7.92 -10.29
C HIS A 168 18.98 6.78 -9.33
N VAL A 169 19.23 5.55 -9.80
CA VAL A 169 19.61 4.45 -8.91
C VAL A 169 21.14 4.29 -8.80
N SER A 170 21.74 4.76 -7.70
CA SER A 170 23.09 4.38 -7.24
C SER A 170 22.99 3.71 -5.88
N LEU A 171 22.29 2.58 -5.83
CA LEU A 171 21.92 1.88 -4.59
C LEU A 171 22.92 0.79 -4.16
N GLY A 172 23.98 0.55 -4.94
CA GLY A 172 24.97 -0.48 -4.61
C GLY A 172 24.33 -1.84 -4.34
N ASN A 173 24.59 -2.42 -3.16
CA ASN A 173 24.06 -3.72 -2.74
C ASN A 173 22.61 -3.66 -2.19
N GLU A 174 22.01 -2.47 -2.06
CA GLU A 174 20.66 -2.27 -1.52
C GLU A 174 19.60 -2.22 -2.64
N ALA A 175 20.02 -2.41 -3.89
CA ALA A 175 19.16 -2.40 -5.05
C ALA A 175 18.36 -3.71 -5.17
N SER A 176 17.04 -3.61 -5.32
CA SER A 176 16.17 -4.76 -5.57
C SER A 176 16.46 -5.44 -6.91
N ILE A 177 16.12 -6.73 -7.01
CA ILE A 177 16.00 -7.44 -8.30
C ILE A 177 15.10 -6.69 -9.30
N LEU A 178 14.15 -5.89 -8.80
CA LEU A 178 13.27 -5.03 -9.61
C LEU A 178 14.00 -3.90 -10.34
N THR A 179 15.23 -3.58 -9.93
CA THR A 179 16.08 -2.58 -10.61
C THR A 179 17.07 -3.21 -11.61
N ASN A 180 17.16 -4.54 -11.64
CA ASN A 180 18.08 -5.26 -12.52
C ASN A 180 17.49 -5.41 -13.93
N THR A 181 17.99 -4.64 -14.88
CA THR A 181 17.49 -4.59 -16.27
C THR A 181 18.08 -5.67 -17.19
N SER A 182 18.89 -6.60 -16.67
CA SER A 182 19.46 -7.68 -17.48
C SER A 182 18.37 -8.53 -18.13
N THR A 183 18.61 -8.98 -19.35
CA THR A 183 17.64 -9.82 -20.10
C THR A 183 17.29 -11.12 -19.37
N SER A 184 18.22 -11.66 -18.58
CA SER A 184 17.98 -12.82 -17.72
C SER A 184 16.95 -12.57 -16.62
N ASN A 185 16.71 -11.32 -16.23
CA ASN A 185 15.78 -10.93 -15.17
C ASN A 185 14.39 -10.52 -15.70
N TRP A 186 14.21 -10.41 -17.01
CA TRP A 186 12.96 -9.91 -17.60
C TRP A 186 11.71 -10.71 -17.21
N HIS A 187 11.84 -12.00 -16.94
CA HIS A 187 10.73 -12.81 -16.46
C HIS A 187 10.23 -12.32 -15.08
N ASN A 188 11.15 -12.06 -14.15
CA ASN A 188 10.79 -11.54 -12.83
C ASN A 188 10.19 -10.14 -12.95
N LEU A 189 10.82 -9.25 -13.73
CA LEU A 189 10.31 -7.89 -13.91
C LEU A 189 8.88 -7.84 -14.47
N LYS A 190 8.51 -8.76 -15.37
CA LYS A 190 7.15 -8.82 -15.95
C LYS A 190 6.10 -9.39 -14.99
N ASN A 191 6.51 -10.25 -14.06
CA ASN A 191 5.59 -10.97 -13.19
C ASN A 191 5.52 -10.39 -11.78
N ALA A 192 6.50 -9.59 -11.38
CA ALA A 192 6.60 -9.04 -10.03
C ALA A 192 5.80 -7.75 -9.85
N VAL A 193 5.66 -6.95 -10.91
CA VAL A 193 4.99 -5.64 -10.85
C VAL A 193 3.93 -5.55 -11.94
N SER A 194 2.68 -5.35 -11.54
CA SER A 194 1.61 -4.91 -12.41
C SER A 194 1.70 -3.40 -12.63
N CYS A 195 1.74 -2.99 -13.89
CA CYS A 195 1.69 -1.57 -14.29
C CYS A 195 0.29 -1.14 -14.73
N GLU A 196 -0.73 -1.95 -14.46
CA GLU A 196 -2.13 -1.58 -14.67
C GLU A 196 -2.53 -0.49 -13.68
N VAL A 197 -3.35 0.46 -14.13
CA VAL A 197 -3.79 1.58 -13.30
C VAL A 197 -5.05 1.20 -12.56
N GLU A 198 -4.98 1.17 -11.24
CA GLU A 198 -6.15 1.16 -10.36
C GLU A 198 -6.52 2.61 -10.04
N ILE A 199 -7.69 3.07 -10.53
CA ILE A 199 -8.12 4.48 -10.46
C ILE A 199 -9.26 4.68 -9.44
N SER A 200 -9.63 3.66 -8.67
CA SER A 200 -10.71 3.71 -7.69
C SER A 200 -10.19 3.51 -6.27
N THR A 201 -11.04 3.85 -5.31
CA THR A 201 -10.96 3.30 -3.96
C THR A 201 -10.87 1.78 -4.02
N TYR A 202 -10.15 1.20 -3.06
CA TYR A 202 -10.10 -0.26 -2.89
C TYR A 202 -11.47 -0.78 -2.45
N TYR A 203 -12.18 0.00 -1.63
CA TYR A 203 -13.59 -0.24 -1.37
C TYR A 203 -14.45 0.17 -2.60
N PRO A 204 -15.33 -0.70 -3.11
CA PRO A 204 -16.06 -0.47 -4.35
C PRO A 204 -17.27 0.47 -4.16
N LEU A 205 -17.01 1.75 -3.92
CA LEU A 205 -18.03 2.76 -3.60
C LEU A 205 -19.19 2.81 -4.60
N GLU A 206 -18.93 2.82 -5.90
CA GLU A 206 -19.99 2.89 -6.91
C GLU A 206 -20.93 1.68 -6.84
N PHE A 207 -20.37 0.49 -6.58
CA PHE A 207 -21.16 -0.73 -6.41
C PHE A 207 -22.00 -0.65 -5.13
N GLU A 208 -21.41 -0.22 -4.03
CA GLU A 208 -22.13 -0.12 -2.75
C GLU A 208 -23.23 0.96 -2.79
N ASP A 209 -22.97 2.10 -3.43
CA ASP A 209 -23.98 3.13 -3.65
C ASP A 209 -25.15 2.62 -4.51
N GLU A 210 -24.88 1.75 -5.50
CA GLU A 210 -25.91 1.17 -6.36
C GLU A 210 -26.73 0.08 -5.66
N TYR A 211 -26.08 -0.78 -4.87
CA TYR A 211 -26.70 -2.02 -4.36
C TYR A 211 -27.04 -2.02 -2.86
N SER A 212 -26.46 -1.12 -2.07
CA SER A 212 -26.64 -1.04 -0.60
C SER A 212 -27.44 0.19 -0.14
N MET A 213 -28.05 0.93 -1.07
CA MET A 213 -28.94 2.04 -0.73
C MET A 213 -30.17 1.56 0.08
N LEU A 214 -30.45 2.24 1.20
CA LEU A 214 -31.70 2.06 1.94
C LEU A 214 -32.84 2.72 1.16
N ASN A 215 -33.85 1.92 0.76
CA ASN A 215 -35.10 2.40 0.14
C ASN A 215 -35.96 3.25 1.09
#